data_AF-A0A8H7R536-F1
#
_entry.id   AF-A0A8H7R536-F1
#
_cell.length_a   1.000
_cell.length_b   1.000
_cell.length_c   1.000
_cell.angle_alpha   90.00
_cell.angle_beta   90.00
_cell.angle_gamma   90.00
#
_symmetry.space_group_name_H-M   'P 1'
#
loop_
_entity.id
_entity.type
_entity.pdbx_description
1 polymer ?
#
loop_
_entity_poly.entity_id
_entity_poly.type
_entity_poly.pdbx_seq_one_letter_code
_entity_poly.pdbx_strand_id
1 'polypeptide(L)'
;LNQHAFRHHMFDPSFLVTYSEQSYIVKFWGIDKDFHTFRYVMTKKYFSKRGDTKSKSCKEADLCFRLDLRIIAFTSSQNVDVLNGEVAKMAATNEDKCYYDKRKAVFAAKNHLNYLVTNTKCLFPKEIHTMYMPIVQIMGMSCHLYVLSLIDKGLYLLQRVYTMSYPVSNHEMRTGAIQKIVRKVIKKKGCQKVDINDCISLVIEPEDYEEDRGNNEEIETEEEDEAEDDEAEDDEAEYKEGEEAGREEEKASSESEI
;
A
#
# COMPACT_ATOMS: atom_id res chain seq x y z
N LEU A 1 -13.48 -17.50 -9.45
CA LEU A 1 -13.34 -16.35 -8.52
C LEU A 1 -14.62 -16.02 -7.72
N ASN A 2 -15.83 -16.01 -8.30
CA ASN A 2 -17.07 -15.75 -7.54
C ASN A 2 -17.42 -16.77 -6.44
N GLN A 3 -16.96 -18.02 -6.52
CA GLN A 3 -17.33 -19.08 -5.56
C GLN A 3 -16.65 -18.98 -4.18
N HIS A 4 -15.55 -18.24 -4.07
CA HIS A 4 -14.85 -18.03 -2.78
C HIS A 4 -15.18 -16.69 -2.13
N ALA A 5 -15.88 -15.80 -2.84
CA ALA A 5 -16.02 -14.39 -2.47
C ALA A 5 -17.23 -14.08 -1.55
N PHE A 6 -18.08 -15.06 -1.23
CA PHE A 6 -19.32 -14.79 -0.49
C PHE A 6 -19.73 -15.89 0.51
N ARG A 7 -18.77 -16.57 1.16
CA ARG A 7 -19.14 -17.48 2.26
C ARG A 7 -19.45 -16.68 3.53
N HIS A 8 -20.56 -17.00 4.20
CA HIS A 8 -21.04 -16.29 5.40
C HIS A 8 -19.98 -16.22 6.52
N HIS A 9 -19.17 -17.26 6.69
CA HIS A 9 -18.09 -17.30 7.68
C HIS A 9 -16.92 -16.33 7.40
N MET A 10 -16.87 -15.70 6.22
CA MET A 10 -15.79 -14.74 5.90
C MET A 10 -15.88 -13.42 6.65
N PHE A 11 -17.04 -13.18 7.26
CA PHE A 11 -17.47 -11.92 7.85
C PHE A 11 -17.96 -12.13 9.29
N ASP A 12 -17.69 -13.31 9.84
CA ASP A 12 -18.00 -13.63 11.22
C ASP A 12 -16.90 -13.04 12.12
N PRO A 13 -17.26 -12.20 13.11
CA PRO A 13 -16.31 -11.62 14.04
C PRO A 13 -15.41 -12.64 14.75
N SER A 14 -15.90 -13.86 15.00
CA SER A 14 -15.13 -14.92 15.65
C SER A 14 -13.95 -15.42 14.80
N PHE A 15 -14.03 -15.28 13.47
CA PHE A 15 -12.94 -15.62 12.57
C PHE A 15 -12.03 -14.42 12.24
N LEU A 16 -12.45 -13.18 12.50
CA LEU A 16 -11.62 -11.99 12.22
C LEU A 16 -10.32 -11.98 13.03
N VAL A 17 -10.34 -12.52 14.26
CA VAL A 17 -9.13 -12.69 15.09
C VAL A 17 -8.12 -13.67 14.51
N THR A 18 -8.57 -14.66 13.72
CA THR A 18 -7.70 -15.71 13.17
C THR A 18 -7.16 -15.37 11.78
N TYR A 19 -7.62 -14.27 11.17
CA TYR A 19 -7.20 -13.90 9.83
C TYR A 19 -5.76 -13.41 9.79
N SER A 20 -5.02 -13.93 8.82
CA SER A 20 -3.75 -13.34 8.39
C SER A 20 -4.00 -11.96 7.79
N GLU A 21 -2.97 -11.11 7.79
CA GLU A 21 -3.01 -9.80 7.14
C GLU A 21 -3.36 -9.90 5.65
N GLN A 22 -2.77 -10.86 4.94
CA GLN A 22 -3.10 -11.15 3.55
C GLN A 22 -4.58 -11.56 3.38
N SER A 23 -5.20 -12.19 4.39
CA SER A 23 -6.64 -12.46 4.36
C SER A 23 -7.45 -11.16 4.41
N TYR A 24 -7.03 -10.17 5.21
CA TYR A 24 -7.65 -8.83 5.19
C TYR A 24 -7.43 -8.13 3.84
N ILE A 25 -6.24 -8.23 3.26
CA ILE A 25 -5.98 -7.59 1.97
C ILE A 25 -6.81 -8.25 0.85
N VAL A 26 -6.78 -9.58 0.75
CA VAL A 26 -7.45 -10.32 -0.32
C VAL A 26 -8.97 -10.30 -0.15
N LYS A 27 -9.51 -10.49 1.06
CA LYS A 27 -10.97 -10.52 1.24
C LYS A 27 -11.57 -9.16 0.95
N PHE A 28 -11.01 -8.09 1.49
CA PHE A 28 -11.66 -6.81 1.38
C PHE A 28 -11.35 -6.07 0.08
N TRP A 29 -10.13 -6.21 -0.44
CA TRP A 29 -9.77 -5.58 -1.72
C TRP A 29 -9.97 -6.49 -2.92
N GLY A 30 -10.07 -7.82 -2.74
CA GLY A 30 -10.22 -8.80 -3.82
C GLY A 30 -11.65 -9.24 -4.11
N ILE A 31 -12.57 -9.15 -3.15
CA ILE A 31 -13.96 -9.64 -3.32
C ILE A 31 -14.82 -8.70 -4.16
N ASP A 32 -14.45 -7.44 -4.26
CA ASP A 32 -15.44 -6.46 -4.63
C ASP A 32 -15.63 -6.36 -6.16
N LYS A 33 -16.86 -6.64 -6.62
CA LYS A 33 -17.33 -6.14 -7.92
C LYS A 33 -17.27 -4.60 -7.92
N ASP A 34 -17.25 -3.96 -6.76
CA ASP A 34 -16.94 -2.54 -6.63
C ASP A 34 -15.45 -2.19 -6.62
N PHE A 35 -14.54 -3.17 -6.56
CA PHE A 35 -13.18 -2.99 -7.04
C PHE A 35 -13.14 -3.02 -8.57
N HIS A 36 -14.09 -3.72 -9.20
CA HIS A 36 -14.35 -3.57 -10.63
C HIS A 36 -14.98 -2.20 -10.94
N THR A 37 -15.87 -1.66 -10.09
CA THR A 37 -16.34 -0.27 -10.14
C THR A 37 -15.21 0.71 -9.83
N PHE A 38 -14.30 0.40 -8.91
CA PHE A 38 -13.07 1.14 -8.67
C PHE A 38 -12.20 1.12 -9.92
N ARG A 39 -12.01 -0.02 -10.57
CA ARG A 39 -11.32 -0.22 -11.85
C ARG A 39 -12.10 0.32 -13.08
N TYR A 40 -13.36 0.69 -12.90
CA TYR A 40 -14.20 1.29 -13.95
C TYR A 40 -14.20 2.82 -13.82
N VAL A 41 -14.24 3.34 -12.58
CA VAL A 41 -14.11 4.76 -12.23
C VAL A 41 -12.65 5.21 -12.36
N MET A 42 -11.72 4.40 -11.87
CA MET A 42 -10.28 4.47 -12.14
C MET A 42 -10.09 3.73 -13.46
N THR A 43 -10.04 4.46 -14.57
CA THR A 43 -9.87 3.95 -15.94
C THR A 43 -8.70 2.94 -16.08
N LYS A 44 -8.44 2.39 -17.27
CA LYS A 44 -7.23 1.56 -17.58
C LYS A 44 -5.88 2.18 -17.11
N LYS A 45 -5.89 3.41 -16.62
CA LYS A 45 -4.80 4.20 -16.06
C LYS A 45 -4.43 3.85 -14.61
N TYR A 46 -5.00 2.84 -13.95
CA TYR A 46 -4.58 2.50 -12.57
C TYR A 46 -4.39 1.00 -12.31
N PHE A 47 -3.46 0.68 -11.42
CA PHE A 47 -3.10 -0.67 -10.99
C PHE A 47 -2.88 -0.75 -9.48
N SER A 48 -3.40 -1.80 -8.86
CA SER A 48 -3.18 -2.06 -7.43
C SER A 48 -2.10 -3.10 -7.23
N LYS A 49 -1.08 -2.76 -6.43
CA LYS A 49 -0.11 -3.70 -5.87
C LYS A 49 -0.48 -4.01 -4.43
N ARG A 50 -0.34 -5.27 -4.04
CA ARG A 50 -0.73 -5.81 -2.73
C ARG A 50 0.38 -6.70 -2.18
N GLY A 51 0.50 -6.76 -0.86
CA GLY A 51 1.57 -7.45 -0.15
C GLY A 51 2.82 -6.58 -0.04
N ASP A 52 3.93 -7.15 0.43
CA ASP A 52 5.19 -6.48 0.75
C ASP A 52 5.93 -5.87 -0.46
N THR A 53 5.42 -4.78 -1.01
CA THR A 53 5.95 -4.20 -2.25
C THR A 53 6.72 -2.90 -2.02
N LYS A 54 7.89 -2.79 -2.67
CA LYS A 54 8.71 -1.57 -2.68
C LYS A 54 8.32 -0.66 -3.85
N SER A 55 8.14 0.63 -3.59
CA SER A 55 7.92 1.65 -4.63
C SER A 55 9.20 1.98 -5.38
N LYS A 56 9.09 2.36 -6.66
CA LYS A 56 10.24 2.78 -7.47
C LYS A 56 10.90 4.03 -6.88
N SER A 57 10.11 5.07 -6.59
CA SER A 57 10.67 6.30 -6.03
C SER A 57 11.29 6.07 -4.65
N CYS A 58 10.74 5.15 -3.84
CA CYS A 58 11.34 4.80 -2.56
C CYS A 58 12.71 4.14 -2.75
N LYS A 59 12.84 3.21 -3.71
CA LYS A 59 14.15 2.61 -4.03
C LYS A 59 15.17 3.65 -4.51
N GLU A 60 14.75 4.58 -5.36
CA GLU A 60 15.62 5.66 -5.87
C GLU A 60 16.09 6.62 -4.77
N ALA A 61 15.33 6.74 -3.69
CA ALA A 61 15.70 7.53 -2.51
C ALA A 61 16.36 6.70 -1.40
N ASP A 62 16.80 5.47 -1.72
CA ASP A 62 17.37 4.49 -0.77
C ASP A 62 16.46 4.17 0.44
N LEU A 63 15.14 4.29 0.24
CA LEU A 63 14.14 3.95 1.24
C LEU A 63 13.68 2.50 1.04
N CYS A 64 14.02 1.64 2.00
CA CYS A 64 13.68 0.22 1.97
C CYS A 64 12.24 -0.13 2.43
N PHE A 65 11.33 0.84 2.48
CA PHE A 65 9.95 0.62 2.92
C PHE A 65 9.19 -0.35 2.00
N ARG A 66 8.60 -1.38 2.63
CA ARG A 66 7.64 -2.29 2.02
C ARG A 66 6.24 -1.86 2.47
N LEU A 67 5.34 -1.69 1.50
CA LEU A 67 3.97 -1.21 1.70
C LEU A 67 2.99 -2.30 1.30
N ASP A 68 2.00 -2.58 2.15
CA ASP A 68 1.03 -3.67 1.97
C ASP A 68 0.04 -3.40 0.82
N LEU A 69 -0.25 -2.11 0.59
CA LEU A 69 -1.15 -1.66 -0.46
C LEU A 69 -0.56 -0.45 -1.18
N ARG A 70 -0.60 -0.48 -2.50
CA ARG A 70 -0.29 0.65 -3.36
C ARG A 70 -1.25 0.74 -4.52
N ILE A 71 -1.62 1.95 -4.90
CA ILE A 71 -2.29 2.25 -6.16
C ILE A 71 -1.33 3.04 -7.03
N ILE A 72 -1.10 2.54 -8.23
CA ILE A 72 -0.19 3.09 -9.23
C ILE A 72 -1.05 3.63 -10.36
N ALA A 73 -0.79 4.86 -10.78
CA ALA A 73 -1.34 5.44 -12.00
C ALA A 73 -0.38 5.22 -13.17
N PHE A 74 -0.90 4.73 -14.29
CA PHE A 74 -0.23 4.72 -15.60
C PHE A 74 -0.45 6.07 -16.26
N THR A 75 0.63 6.80 -16.48
CA THR A 75 0.65 8.01 -17.33
C THR A 75 1.26 7.64 -18.69
N SER A 76 1.25 8.56 -19.65
CA SER A 76 1.89 8.35 -20.95
C SER A 76 3.42 8.17 -20.83
N SER A 77 4.03 8.78 -19.81
CA SER A 77 5.48 8.77 -19.61
C SER A 77 5.97 7.77 -18.56
N GLN A 78 5.18 7.54 -17.50
CA GLN A 78 5.63 6.74 -16.36
C GLN A 78 4.50 6.19 -15.47
N ASN A 79 4.88 5.25 -14.60
CA ASN A 79 4.03 4.69 -13.57
C ASN A 79 4.31 5.38 -12.25
N VAL A 80 3.30 6.00 -11.65
CA VAL A 80 3.49 6.76 -10.41
C VAL A 80 2.58 6.24 -9.31
N ASP A 81 3.12 6.06 -8.11
CA ASP A 81 2.33 5.73 -6.94
C ASP A 81 1.45 6.95 -6.57
N VAL A 82 0.13 6.73 -6.44
CA VAL A 82 -0.88 7.76 -6.18
C VAL A 82 -1.70 7.50 -4.91
N LEU A 83 -1.46 6.36 -4.26
CA LEU A 83 -1.98 6.02 -2.93
C LEU A 83 -1.11 4.92 -2.35
N ASN A 84 -0.80 5.01 -1.07
CA ASN A 84 -0.24 3.91 -0.30
C ASN A 84 -1.14 3.53 0.87
N GLY A 85 -0.92 2.33 1.39
CA GLY A 85 -1.63 1.88 2.57
C GLY A 85 -0.94 0.74 3.29
N GLU A 86 -1.31 0.64 4.56
CA GLU A 86 -0.79 -0.30 5.55
C GLU A 86 -1.97 -1.01 6.19
N VAL A 87 -1.80 -2.30 6.44
CA VAL A 87 -2.83 -3.18 6.98
C VAL A 87 -2.23 -3.98 8.12
N ALA A 88 -2.81 -3.92 9.31
CA ALA A 88 -2.46 -4.80 10.40
C ALA A 88 -3.68 -5.66 10.77
N LYS A 89 -3.44 -6.95 11.03
CA LYS A 89 -4.47 -7.83 11.61
C LYS A 89 -4.84 -7.37 13.01
N MET A 90 -6.05 -7.71 13.45
CA MET A 90 -6.58 -7.28 14.75
C MET A 90 -5.69 -7.70 15.93
N ALA A 91 -5.17 -8.94 15.93
CA ALA A 91 -4.29 -9.45 16.98
C ALA A 91 -2.91 -8.75 17.03
N ALA A 92 -2.47 -8.14 15.93
CA ALA A 92 -1.21 -7.40 15.87
C ALA A 92 -1.38 -5.89 16.12
N THR A 93 -2.62 -5.43 16.27
CA THR A 93 -2.93 -4.02 16.41
C THR A 93 -2.68 -3.58 17.85
N ASN A 94 -1.59 -2.84 18.05
CA ASN A 94 -1.27 -2.12 19.27
C ASN A 94 -0.82 -0.69 18.91
N GLU A 95 -0.54 0.14 19.91
CA GLU A 95 -0.16 1.54 19.71
C GLU A 95 1.15 1.67 18.92
N ASP A 96 2.15 0.85 19.23
CA ASP A 96 3.45 0.86 18.57
C ASP A 96 3.35 0.49 17.09
N LYS A 97 2.60 -0.57 16.76
CA LYS A 97 2.35 -1.01 15.38
C LYS A 97 1.59 0.07 14.62
N CYS A 98 0.56 0.65 15.23
CA CYS A 98 -0.20 1.75 14.64
C CYS A 98 0.68 2.96 14.33
N TYR A 99 1.57 3.34 15.26
CA TYR A 99 2.52 4.42 15.07
C TYR A 99 3.55 4.12 13.98
N TYR A 100 4.17 2.93 14.04
CA TYR A 100 5.21 2.52 13.11
C TYR A 100 4.69 2.46 11.66
N ASP A 101 3.57 1.79 11.43
CA ASP A 101 2.99 1.64 10.10
C ASP A 101 2.52 3.01 9.56
N LYS A 102 1.92 3.86 10.41
CA LYS A 102 1.58 5.23 10.02
C LYS A 102 2.82 6.00 9.59
N ARG A 103 3.90 5.94 10.38
CA ARG A 103 5.15 6.64 10.09
C ARG A 103 5.77 6.15 8.78
N LYS A 104 5.84 4.83 8.59
CA LYS A 104 6.31 4.18 7.35
C LYS A 104 5.51 4.68 6.13
N ALA A 105 4.19 4.66 6.22
CA ALA A 105 3.31 5.13 5.15
C ALA A 105 3.47 6.64 4.88
N VAL A 106 3.62 7.47 5.90
CA VAL A 106 3.83 8.91 5.75
C VAL A 106 5.15 9.23 5.07
N PHE A 107 6.25 8.55 5.43
CA PHE A 107 7.54 8.75 4.77
C PHE A 107 7.51 8.32 3.31
N ALA A 108 6.91 7.16 3.02
CA ALA A 108 6.74 6.73 1.64
C ALA A 108 5.89 7.74 0.84
N ALA A 109 4.77 8.22 1.40
CA ALA A 109 3.90 9.20 0.76
C ALA A 109 4.61 10.54 0.51
N LYS A 110 5.45 11.01 1.46
CA LYS A 110 6.30 12.20 1.28
C LYS A 110 7.23 12.00 0.09
N ASN A 111 7.87 10.84 0.02
CA ASN A 111 8.79 10.53 -1.06
C ASN A 111 8.07 10.44 -2.43
N HIS A 112 6.86 9.87 -2.46
CA HIS A 112 6.03 9.87 -3.67
C HIS A 112 5.64 11.29 -4.11
N LEU A 113 5.29 12.16 -3.17
CA LEU A 113 5.00 13.57 -3.47
C LEU A 113 6.21 14.31 -4.00
N ASN A 114 7.37 14.17 -3.36
CA ASN A 114 8.63 14.74 -3.86
C ASN A 114 8.90 14.26 -5.29
N TYR A 115 8.78 12.96 -5.53
CA TYR A 115 8.97 12.38 -6.86
C TYR A 115 8.00 12.99 -7.89
N LEU A 116 6.72 13.14 -7.54
CA LEU A 116 5.74 13.78 -8.40
C LEU A 116 6.12 15.23 -8.71
N VAL A 117 6.48 16.02 -7.71
CA VAL A 117 6.86 17.42 -7.88
C VAL A 117 8.07 17.55 -8.80
N THR A 118 9.11 16.74 -8.58
CA THR A 118 10.36 16.80 -9.37
C THR A 118 10.17 16.33 -10.81
N ASN A 119 9.31 15.32 -11.05
CA ASN A 119 9.12 14.75 -12.38
C ASN A 119 7.95 15.36 -13.17
N THR A 120 7.22 16.32 -12.59
CA THR A 120 6.14 17.04 -13.30
C THR A 120 6.74 18.24 -14.02
N LYS A 121 6.84 18.15 -15.36
CA LYS A 121 7.48 19.19 -16.20
C LYS A 121 6.85 20.59 -16.10
N CYS A 122 5.56 20.67 -15.76
CA CYS A 122 4.79 21.92 -15.76
C CYS A 122 3.96 22.08 -14.50
N LEU A 123 4.60 22.13 -13.33
CA LEU A 123 3.91 22.45 -12.08
C LEU A 123 4.04 23.93 -11.74
N PHE A 124 2.96 24.69 -11.85
CA PHE A 124 3.00 26.10 -11.44
C PHE A 124 3.02 26.20 -9.90
N PRO A 125 3.67 27.23 -9.30
CA PRO A 125 3.67 27.41 -7.85
C PRO A 125 2.27 27.44 -7.23
N LYS A 126 1.30 28.01 -7.95
CA LYS A 126 -0.11 28.05 -7.57
C LYS A 126 -0.81 26.68 -7.61
N GLU A 127 -0.18 25.62 -8.08
CA GLU A 127 -0.77 24.27 -8.17
C GLU A 127 -0.17 23.32 -7.15
N ILE A 128 0.96 23.69 -6.53
CA ILE A 128 1.64 22.88 -5.50
C ILE A 128 0.68 22.50 -4.38
N HIS A 129 -0.15 23.45 -3.91
CA HIS A 129 -1.12 23.21 -2.84
C HIS A 129 -2.24 22.23 -3.21
N THR A 130 -2.37 21.89 -4.50
CA THR A 130 -3.32 20.88 -4.99
C THR A 130 -2.73 19.47 -4.95
N MET A 131 -1.42 19.33 -4.75
CA MET A 131 -0.75 18.04 -4.67
C MET A 131 -0.94 17.41 -3.30
N TYR A 132 -1.43 16.16 -3.33
CA TYR A 132 -1.60 15.38 -2.13
C TYR A 132 -1.47 13.89 -2.40
N MET A 133 -1.09 13.15 -1.36
CA MET A 133 -0.99 11.71 -1.34
C MET A 133 -1.95 11.14 -0.30
N PRO A 134 -3.01 10.44 -0.73
CA PRO A 134 -3.85 9.67 0.17
C PRO A 134 -3.09 8.52 0.81
N ILE A 135 -3.35 8.28 2.08
CA ILE A 135 -2.79 7.18 2.85
C ILE A 135 -3.93 6.42 3.51
N VAL A 136 -4.05 5.13 3.24
CA VAL A 136 -5.05 4.26 3.86
C VAL A 136 -4.37 3.42 4.94
N GLN A 137 -4.81 3.56 6.19
CA GLN A 137 -4.30 2.76 7.30
C GLN A 137 -5.44 1.92 7.87
N ILE A 138 -5.30 0.59 7.82
CA ILE A 138 -6.27 -0.36 8.37
C ILE A 138 -5.61 -1.05 9.56
N MET A 139 -6.12 -0.83 10.75
CA MET A 139 -5.60 -1.35 12.01
C MET A 139 -6.69 -2.21 12.65
N GLY A 140 -6.62 -3.52 12.39
CA GLY A 140 -7.67 -4.46 12.70
C GLY A 140 -8.97 -4.06 11.99
N MET A 141 -9.95 -3.62 12.78
CA MET A 141 -11.26 -3.20 12.29
C MET A 141 -11.42 -1.67 12.18
N SER A 142 -10.34 -0.91 12.39
CA SER A 142 -10.35 0.55 12.25
C SER A 142 -9.69 0.95 10.95
N CYS A 143 -10.41 1.70 10.10
CA CYS A 143 -9.88 2.27 8.88
C CYS A 143 -9.72 3.78 9.04
N HIS A 144 -8.50 4.26 8.87
CA HIS A 144 -8.17 5.68 8.88
C HIS A 144 -7.69 6.08 7.48
N LEU A 145 -8.29 7.15 6.96
CA LEU A 145 -7.82 7.79 5.74
C LEU A 145 -7.12 9.08 6.12
N TYR A 146 -5.86 9.17 5.72
CA TYR A 146 -5.07 10.39 5.81
C TYR A 146 -4.81 10.95 4.42
N VAL A 147 -4.48 12.24 4.41
CA VAL A 147 -3.99 12.94 3.23
C VAL A 147 -2.74 13.69 3.66
N LEU A 148 -1.63 13.42 2.97
CA LEU A 148 -0.43 14.22 3.07
C LEU A 148 -0.45 15.24 1.94
N SER A 149 -0.37 16.53 2.25
CA SER A 149 -0.35 17.62 1.26
C SER A 149 0.96 18.39 1.33
N LEU A 150 1.46 18.84 0.18
CA LEU A 150 2.57 19.78 0.11
C LEU A 150 2.00 21.21 0.13
N ILE A 151 2.14 21.90 1.26
CA ILE A 151 1.53 23.23 1.45
C ILE A 151 2.45 24.33 0.94
N ASP A 152 3.74 24.15 1.13
CA ASP A 152 4.80 25.04 0.64
C ASP A 152 6.09 24.23 0.43
N LYS A 153 7.15 24.84 -0.08
CA LYS A 153 8.46 24.23 -0.35
C LYS A 153 8.98 23.44 0.85
N GLY A 154 8.86 22.10 0.77
CA GLY A 154 9.28 21.18 1.82
C GLY A 154 8.38 21.14 3.06
N LEU A 155 7.30 21.94 3.13
CA LEU A 155 6.35 21.96 4.23
C LEU A 155 5.17 21.04 3.94
N TYR A 156 5.06 19.98 4.73
CA TYR A 156 4.05 18.94 4.58
C TYR A 156 3.00 19.02 5.68
N LEU A 157 1.74 18.82 5.29
CA LEU A 157 0.62 18.72 6.23
C LEU A 157 -0.03 17.34 6.13
N LEU A 158 0.01 16.58 7.22
CA LEU A 158 -0.71 15.33 7.35
C LEU A 158 -2.06 15.57 8.05
N GLN A 159 -3.16 15.28 7.37
CA GLN A 159 -4.51 15.40 7.93
C GLN A 159 -5.20 14.05 7.94
N ARG A 160 -5.81 13.68 9.07
CA ARG A 160 -6.79 12.59 9.10
C ARG A 160 -8.11 13.13 8.55
N VAL A 161 -8.53 12.65 7.40
CA VAL A 161 -9.71 13.18 6.70
C VAL A 161 -10.96 12.34 6.90
N TYR A 162 -10.78 11.07 7.28
CA TYR A 162 -11.88 10.16 7.50
C TYR A 162 -11.48 9.02 8.44
N THR A 163 -12.42 8.54 9.22
CA THR A 163 -12.28 7.35 10.05
C THR A 163 -13.59 6.59 10.00
N MET A 164 -13.50 5.28 9.87
CA MET A 164 -14.65 4.40 9.90
C MET A 164 -14.26 3.05 10.46
N SER A 165 -15.25 2.31 10.94
CA SER A 165 -15.11 0.88 11.10
C SER A 165 -14.94 0.24 9.72
N TYR A 166 -13.97 -0.64 9.63
CA TYR A 166 -13.75 -1.45 8.45
C TYR A 166 -14.95 -2.38 8.27
N PRO A 167 -15.52 -2.47 7.05
CA PRO A 167 -16.75 -3.23 6.83
C PRO A 167 -16.55 -4.66 7.31
N VAL A 168 -17.50 -5.20 8.06
CA VAL A 168 -17.43 -6.58 8.59
C VAL A 168 -18.41 -7.50 7.93
N SER A 169 -19.30 -6.99 7.07
CA SER A 169 -20.36 -7.78 6.46
C SER A 169 -20.41 -7.62 4.94
N ASN A 170 -20.88 -8.68 4.27
CA ASN A 170 -21.24 -8.62 2.86
C ASN A 170 -22.21 -7.47 2.53
N HIS A 171 -23.10 -7.14 3.46
CA HIS A 171 -24.05 -6.03 3.29
C HIS A 171 -23.33 -4.68 3.28
N GLU A 172 -22.42 -4.43 4.22
CA GLU A 172 -21.63 -3.18 4.25
C GLU A 172 -20.71 -3.05 3.04
N MET A 173 -20.11 -4.15 2.60
CA MET A 173 -19.33 -4.20 1.37
C MET A 173 -20.21 -3.80 0.16
N ARG A 174 -21.36 -4.44 -0.02
CA ARG A 174 -22.28 -4.19 -1.15
C ARG A 174 -23.00 -2.84 -1.11
N THR A 175 -23.22 -2.27 0.08
CA THR A 175 -23.79 -0.91 0.23
C THR A 175 -22.76 0.19 -0.02
N GLY A 176 -21.55 -0.23 -0.37
CA GLY A 176 -20.51 0.59 -0.93
C GLY A 176 -19.68 1.34 0.10
N ALA A 177 -19.37 0.69 1.22
CA ALA A 177 -18.43 1.21 2.21
C ALA A 177 -17.09 1.61 1.57
N ILE A 178 -16.56 0.78 0.66
CA ILE A 178 -15.33 1.08 -0.07
C ILE A 178 -15.53 2.28 -1.01
N GLN A 179 -16.63 2.36 -1.75
CA GLN A 179 -16.92 3.53 -2.59
C GLN A 179 -17.04 4.80 -1.75
N LYS A 180 -17.51 4.72 -0.49
CA LYS A 180 -17.50 5.89 0.41
C LYS A 180 -16.08 6.33 0.72
N ILE A 181 -15.15 5.41 1.03
CA ILE A 181 -13.72 5.74 1.22
C ILE A 181 -13.18 6.43 -0.04
N VAL A 182 -13.36 5.78 -1.19
CA VAL A 182 -12.84 6.25 -2.49
C VAL A 182 -13.43 7.60 -2.85
N ARG A 183 -14.74 7.76 -2.74
CA ARG A 183 -15.40 9.05 -2.99
C ARG A 183 -14.90 10.11 -2.02
N LYS A 184 -14.56 9.80 -0.78
CA LYS A 184 -13.99 10.79 0.15
C LYS A 184 -12.56 11.17 -0.22
N VAL A 185 -11.76 10.22 -0.71
CA VAL A 185 -10.44 10.50 -1.31
C VAL A 185 -10.59 11.43 -2.53
N ILE A 186 -11.58 11.18 -3.39
CA ILE A 186 -11.79 11.94 -4.64
C ILE A 186 -12.52 13.28 -4.40
N LYS A 187 -13.51 13.34 -3.49
CA LYS A 187 -14.38 14.52 -3.26
C LYS A 187 -13.77 15.59 -2.37
N LYS A 188 -12.57 15.40 -1.78
CA LYS A 188 -11.87 16.50 -1.11
C LYS A 188 -11.38 17.60 -2.09
N LYS A 189 -11.85 17.56 -3.34
CA LYS A 189 -11.90 18.66 -4.32
C LYS A 189 -12.85 19.80 -3.88
N GLY A 190 -12.48 20.49 -2.81
CA GLY A 190 -12.77 21.92 -2.66
C GLY A 190 -11.89 22.79 -3.58
N CYS A 191 -10.87 22.21 -4.22
CA CYS A 191 -10.26 22.75 -5.44
C CYS A 191 -11.24 22.58 -6.60
N GLN A 192 -11.36 23.62 -7.42
CA GLN A 192 -12.11 23.64 -8.69
C GLN A 192 -11.96 22.33 -9.48
N LYS A 193 -12.92 22.04 -10.36
CA LYS A 193 -12.86 20.98 -11.36
C LYS A 193 -11.56 21.05 -12.17
N VAL A 194 -10.47 20.53 -11.62
CA VAL A 194 -9.32 20.06 -12.37
C VAL A 194 -9.77 18.69 -12.80
N ASP A 195 -10.04 18.51 -14.09
CA ASP A 195 -10.13 17.16 -14.63
C ASP A 195 -8.83 16.45 -14.23
N ILE A 196 -8.87 15.22 -13.74
CA ILE A 196 -7.62 14.47 -13.50
C ILE A 196 -6.87 14.27 -14.83
N ASN A 197 -7.56 14.37 -15.96
CA ASN A 197 -6.91 14.52 -17.25
C ASN A 197 -6.17 15.86 -17.39
N ASP A 198 -6.57 16.99 -16.78
CA ASP A 198 -5.84 18.27 -16.89
C ASP A 198 -4.46 18.23 -16.21
N CYS A 199 -4.30 17.49 -15.10
CA CYS A 199 -2.97 17.26 -14.50
C CYS A 199 -2.06 16.39 -15.38
N ILE A 200 -2.60 15.71 -16.41
CA ILE A 200 -1.89 14.77 -17.29
C ILE A 200 -1.83 15.29 -18.74
N SER A 201 -2.75 16.18 -19.15
CA SER A 201 -2.85 16.80 -20.47
C SER A 201 -1.85 17.94 -20.68
N LEU A 202 -1.09 18.32 -19.65
CA LEU A 202 0.13 19.12 -19.79
C LEU A 202 1.32 18.32 -20.36
N VAL A 203 1.14 17.03 -20.65
CA VAL A 203 2.01 16.31 -21.61
C VAL A 203 1.53 16.67 -23.02
N ILE A 204 1.83 17.90 -23.43
CA ILE A 204 1.71 18.35 -24.82
C ILE A 204 2.67 17.48 -25.65
N GLU A 205 2.17 16.88 -26.72
CA GLU A 205 2.99 16.21 -27.74
C GLU A 205 4.03 17.22 -28.26
N PRO A 206 5.32 16.84 -28.37
CA PRO A 206 6.30 17.75 -28.93
C PRO A 206 5.92 18.04 -30.39
N GLU A 207 5.55 19.28 -30.71
CA GLU A 207 5.78 19.81 -32.03
C GLU A 207 7.30 19.84 -32.24
N ASP A 208 7.73 19.29 -33.38
CA ASP A 208 9.12 19.12 -33.78
C ASP A 208 9.89 20.44 -33.69
N TYR A 209 10.57 20.64 -32.56
CA TYR A 209 11.64 21.63 -32.44
C TYR A 209 12.95 20.92 -32.78
N GLU A 210 13.44 21.15 -34.00
CA GLU A 210 14.84 20.93 -34.30
C GLU A 210 15.66 21.98 -33.53
N GLU A 211 16.44 21.54 -32.54
CA GLU A 211 17.48 22.36 -31.94
C GLU A 211 18.87 21.80 -32.23
N ASP A 212 19.61 22.69 -32.90
CA ASP A 212 20.99 22.66 -33.34
C ASP A 212 21.96 22.87 -32.15
N ARG A 213 23.12 22.18 -32.21
CA ARG A 213 24.36 22.36 -31.40
C ARG A 213 24.27 21.97 -29.91
N GLY A 214 25.31 21.41 -29.30
CA GLY A 214 26.70 21.24 -29.71
C GLY A 214 27.51 20.68 -28.53
N ASN A 215 28.67 20.12 -28.88
CA ASN A 215 29.69 19.52 -28.02
C ASN A 215 29.97 20.27 -26.70
N ASN A 216 30.25 19.50 -25.65
CA ASN A 216 31.41 19.63 -24.73
C ASN A 216 31.28 18.53 -23.66
N GLU A 217 32.14 17.51 -23.70
CA GLU A 217 33.46 17.40 -23.06
C GLU A 217 33.39 16.61 -21.74
N GLU A 218 34.15 15.53 -21.73
CA GLU A 218 34.33 14.54 -20.67
C GLU A 218 35.06 15.16 -19.47
N ILE A 219 34.67 14.76 -18.26
CA ILE A 219 35.55 14.80 -17.09
C ILE A 219 35.40 13.46 -16.36
N GLU A 220 36.43 12.64 -16.48
CA GLU A 220 36.74 11.51 -15.61
C GLU A 220 37.37 12.04 -14.31
N THR A 221 37.01 11.44 -13.17
CA THR A 221 37.91 11.36 -12.01
C THR A 221 37.66 10.06 -11.27
N GLU A 222 38.76 9.31 -11.13
CA GLU A 222 38.95 8.04 -10.46
C GLU A 222 38.87 8.12 -8.93
N GLU A 223 38.38 7.02 -8.35
CA GLU A 223 38.83 6.27 -7.16
C GLU A 223 39.13 6.96 -5.82
N GLU A 224 38.60 6.38 -4.74
CA GLU A 224 39.39 5.79 -3.66
C GLU A 224 38.51 4.91 -2.75
N ASP A 225 39.04 3.70 -2.48
CA ASP A 225 38.54 2.66 -1.59
C ASP A 225 38.63 3.06 -0.11
N GLU A 226 37.68 2.63 0.73
CA GLU A 226 37.99 2.11 2.08
C GLU A 226 37.02 0.98 2.46
N ALA A 227 37.60 -0.07 3.01
CA ALA A 227 37.01 -1.37 3.34
C ALA A 227 36.56 -1.45 4.82
N GLU A 228 36.04 -2.63 5.18
CA GLU A 228 35.87 -3.19 6.54
C GLU A 228 34.64 -2.67 7.33
N ASP A 229 33.89 -3.45 8.11
CA ASP A 229 33.89 -4.88 8.50
C ASP A 229 32.52 -5.16 9.18
N ASP A 230 32.35 -6.39 9.66
CA ASP A 230 31.46 -6.81 10.76
C ASP A 230 30.14 -7.52 10.40
N GLU A 231 30.35 -8.82 10.22
CA GLU A 231 29.56 -9.98 10.61
C GLU A 231 28.44 -9.76 11.65
N ALA A 232 27.31 -10.41 11.38
CA ALA A 232 26.51 -11.07 12.41
C ALA A 232 25.85 -12.30 11.79
N GLU A 233 26.47 -13.46 12.05
CA GLU A 233 25.85 -14.78 11.97
C GLU A 233 24.63 -14.79 12.91
N ASP A 234 23.48 -15.25 12.43
CA ASP A 234 22.32 -15.51 13.29
C ASP A 234 21.94 -16.99 13.14
N ASP A 235 21.97 -17.66 14.29
CA ASP A 235 22.03 -19.09 14.51
C ASP A 235 20.78 -19.84 14.01
N GLU A 236 20.96 -20.83 13.14
CA GLU A 236 19.94 -21.84 12.88
C GLU A 236 19.87 -22.84 14.04
N ALA A 237 18.87 -22.69 14.90
CA ALA A 237 18.55 -23.66 15.93
C ALA A 237 17.92 -24.94 15.31
N GLU A 238 18.74 -25.97 15.21
CA GLU A 238 18.38 -27.33 14.81
C GLU A 238 17.50 -28.00 15.88
N TYR A 239 16.22 -28.23 15.55
CA TYR A 239 15.29 -28.98 16.42
C TYR A 239 15.63 -30.48 16.39
N LYS A 240 16.09 -31.01 17.52
CA LYS A 240 16.24 -32.46 17.73
C LYS A 240 14.87 -33.08 18.04
N GLU A 241 14.43 -33.99 17.18
CA GLU A 241 13.36 -34.95 17.47
C GLU A 241 13.81 -35.90 18.58
N GLY A 242 13.09 -35.86 19.71
CA GLY A 242 13.19 -36.88 20.75
C GLY A 242 12.16 -37.97 20.50
N GLU A 243 12.60 -39.12 20.02
CA GLU A 243 11.85 -40.38 20.13
C GLU A 243 12.00 -40.92 21.55
N GLU A 244 10.97 -40.73 22.40
CA GLU A 244 10.84 -41.50 23.64
C GLU A 244 9.99 -42.76 23.38
N ALA A 245 10.68 -43.89 23.40
CA ALA A 245 10.08 -45.20 23.59
C ALA A 245 9.64 -45.35 25.06
N GLY A 246 8.34 -45.49 25.29
CA GLY A 246 7.75 -45.64 26.62
C GLY A 246 6.59 -46.63 26.63
N ARG A 247 6.93 -47.87 26.94
CA ARG A 247 6.11 -49.06 27.13
C ARG A 247 5.20 -48.93 28.37
N GLU A 248 3.91 -49.26 28.27
CA GLU A 248 3.12 -49.76 29.41
C GLU A 248 2.09 -50.80 28.96
N GLU A 249 2.18 -51.96 29.62
CA GLU A 249 1.21 -53.05 29.61
C GLU A 249 -0.01 -52.65 30.45
N GLU A 250 -1.23 -53.09 30.09
CA GLU A 250 -2.04 -53.90 31.01
C GLU A 250 -3.34 -54.45 30.39
N LYS A 251 -3.75 -55.57 30.98
CA LYS A 251 -4.81 -56.51 30.62
C LYS A 251 -6.22 -56.04 30.99
N ALA A 252 -7.22 -56.50 30.24
CA ALA A 252 -8.50 -57.08 30.72
C ALA A 252 -9.28 -57.57 29.47
N SER A 253 -9.56 -58.87 29.28
CA SER A 253 -10.60 -59.72 29.88
C SER A 253 -12.04 -59.38 29.49
N SER A 254 -12.84 -60.45 29.29
CA SER A 254 -14.28 -60.57 28.95
C SER A 254 -14.60 -60.56 27.44
N GLU A 255 -14.90 -61.71 26.82
CA GLU A 255 -16.16 -62.49 26.83
C GLU A 255 -17.16 -62.01 25.77
N SER A 256 -17.52 -62.92 24.86
CA SER A 256 -18.89 -63.34 24.45
C SER A 256 -19.04 -63.54 22.94
N GLU A 257 -19.52 -64.74 22.59
CA GLU A 257 -20.54 -65.10 21.57
C GLU A 257 -20.40 -64.48 20.16
N ILE A 258 -20.33 -65.21 19.05
CA ILE A 258 -21.18 -66.30 18.52
C ILE A 258 -20.36 -67.09 17.48
#